data_AF-A0A6G3XKD5-F1
#
_entry.id   AF-A0A6G3XKD5-F1
#
_cell.length_a   1.000
_cell.length_b   1.000
_cell.length_c   1.000
_cell.angle_alpha   90.00
_cell.angle_beta   90.00
_cell.angle_gamma   90.00
#
_symmetry.space_group_name_H-M   'P 1'
#
loop_
_entity.id
_entity.type
_entity.pdbx_description
1 polymer ?
#
loop_
_entity_poly.entity_id
_entity_poly.type
_entity_poly.pdbx_seq_one_letter_code
_entity_poly.pdbx_strand_id
1 'polypeptide(L)' 'MSAPTVYDVAERSGVSIATVSRVYRNPDSVRAQTREKVMEAARELGYVPSGSARG' A
#
# COMPACT_ATOMS: atom_id res chain seq x y z
N MET A 1 -10.10 15.36 -8.40
CA MET A 1 -8.96 14.94 -7.55
C MET A 1 -8.85 13.43 -7.69
N SER A 2 -7.76 12.95 -8.28
CA SER A 2 -7.57 11.52 -8.54
C SER A 2 -7.47 10.74 -7.23
N ALA A 3 -8.13 9.60 -7.16
CA ALA A 3 -7.98 8.70 -6.04
C ALA A 3 -6.52 8.22 -5.96
N PRO A 4 -5.93 8.13 -4.76
CA PRO A 4 -4.60 7.57 -4.61
C PRO A 4 -4.59 6.14 -5.14
N THR A 5 -3.51 5.77 -5.80
CA THR A 5 -3.31 4.42 -6.33
C THR A 5 -2.25 3.68 -5.52
N VAL A 6 -2.12 2.37 -5.79
CA VAL A 6 -1.05 1.57 -5.18
C VAL A 6 0.35 2.10 -5.53
N TYR A 7 0.47 2.83 -6.66
CA TYR A 7 1.71 3.47 -7.08
C TYR A 7 2.07 4.62 -6.14
N ASP A 8 1.11 5.48 -5.81
CA ASP A 8 1.32 6.61 -4.90
C ASP A 8 1.72 6.11 -3.49
N VAL A 9 1.10 5.03 -3.04
CA VAL A 9 1.47 4.39 -1.75
C VAL A 9 2.89 3.85 -1.81
N ALA A 10 3.28 3.18 -2.90
CA ALA A 10 4.62 2.62 -3.09
C ALA A 10 5.69 3.71 -3.08
N GLU A 11 5.50 4.78 -3.86
CA GLU A 11 6.40 5.93 -3.89
C GLU A 11 6.53 6.59 -2.51
N ARG A 12 5.41 6.85 -1.84
CA ARG A 12 5.42 7.50 -0.52
C ARG A 12 6.07 6.64 0.56
N SER A 13 5.80 5.34 0.57
CA SER A 13 6.38 4.41 1.54
C SER A 13 7.84 4.03 1.23
N GLY A 14 8.36 4.45 0.07
CA GLY A 14 9.74 4.18 -0.36
C GLY A 14 9.98 2.69 -0.67
N VAL A 15 8.94 1.96 -1.09
CA VAL A 15 9.06 0.55 -1.45
C VAL A 15 8.46 0.29 -2.82
N SER A 16 8.82 -0.84 -3.43
CA SER A 16 8.26 -1.22 -4.72
C SER A 16 6.79 -1.63 -4.60
N ILE A 17 6.04 -1.47 -5.70
CA ILE A 17 4.64 -1.93 -5.80
C ILE A 17 4.50 -3.41 -5.46
N ALA A 18 5.48 -4.23 -5.84
CA ALA A 18 5.55 -5.65 -5.49
C ALA A 18 5.59 -5.87 -3.96
N THR A 19 6.27 -4.98 -3.23
CA THR A 19 6.31 -4.99 -1.76
C THR A 19 4.97 -4.59 -1.18
N VAL A 20 4.32 -3.55 -1.71
CA VAL A 20 2.96 -3.15 -1.29
C VAL A 20 1.97 -4.30 -1.53
N SER A 21 2.01 -4.93 -2.70
CA SER A 21 1.20 -6.12 -3.01
C SER A 21 1.48 -7.27 -2.04
N ARG A 22 2.76 -7.49 -1.69
CA ARG A 22 3.15 -8.48 -0.67
C ARG A 22 2.64 -8.11 0.72
N VAL A 23 2.66 -6.84 1.10
CA VAL A 23 2.11 -6.38 2.39
C VAL A 23 0.62 -6.71 2.48
N TYR A 24 -0.14 -6.50 1.41
CA TYR A 24 -1.56 -6.82 1.39
C TYR A 24 -1.85 -8.32 1.26
N ARG A 25 -1.05 -9.07 0.50
CA ARG A 25 -1.29 -10.50 0.23
C ARG A 25 -0.69 -11.44 1.28
N ASN A 26 0.48 -11.09 1.82
CA ASN A 26 1.26 -11.86 2.79
C ASN A 26 2.08 -10.92 3.70
N PRO A 27 1.44 -10.23 4.65
CA PRO A 27 2.10 -9.25 5.52
C PRO A 27 3.23 -9.86 6.37
N ASP A 28 3.16 -11.14 6.72
CA ASP A 28 4.21 -11.86 7.45
C ASP A 28 5.52 -12.05 6.68
N SER A 29 5.45 -12.03 5.34
CA SER A 29 6.65 -12.13 4.49
C SER A 29 7.41 -10.80 4.39
N VAL A 30 6.90 -9.73 5.00
CA VAL A 30 7.45 -8.37 4.90
C VAL A 30 7.87 -7.90 6.28
N ARG A 31 8.98 -7.16 6.35
CA ARG A 31 9.46 -6.61 7.62
C ARG A 31 8.37 -5.74 8.24
N ALA A 32 8.18 -5.87 9.56
CA ALA A 32 7.19 -5.08 10.30
C ALA A 32 7.34 -3.57 10.00
N GLN A 33 8.57 -3.07 10.02
CA GLN A 33 8.90 -1.68 9.72
C GLN A 33 8.45 -1.24 8.31
N THR A 34 8.54 -2.12 7.31
CA THR A 34 8.07 -1.84 5.95
C THR A 34 6.55 -1.86 5.88
N ARG A 35 5.91 -2.83 6.53
CA ARG A 35 4.44 -2.91 6.62
C ARG A 35 3.88 -1.63 7.26
N GLU A 36 4.48 -1.17 8.34
CA GLU A 36 4.08 0.05 9.04
C GLU A 36 4.17 1.28 8.12
N LYS A 37 5.30 1.46 7.40
CA LYS A 37 5.44 2.54 6.42
C LYS A 37 4.38 2.50 5.32
N VAL A 38 4.08 1.31 4.79
CA VAL A 38 3.05 1.14 3.75
C VAL A 38 1.66 1.49 4.30
N MET A 39 1.34 1.03 5.51
CA MET A 39 0.06 1.30 6.16
C MET A 39 -0.11 2.79 6.51
N GLU A 40 0.95 3.43 7.00
CA GLU A 40 0.98 4.88 7.28
C GLU A 40 0.80 5.68 5.99
N ALA A 41 1.62 5.39 4.97
CA ALA A 41 1.52 6.04 3.67
C ALA A 41 0.13 5.89 3.05
N ALA A 42 -0.46 4.68 3.10
CA ALA A 42 -1.81 4.43 2.63
C ALA A 42 -2.84 5.25 3.40
N ARG A 43 -2.71 5.34 4.73
CA ARG A 43 -3.62 6.09 5.60
C ARG A 43 -3.54 7.59 5.36
N GLU A 44 -2.33 8.14 5.21
CA GLU A 44 -2.14 9.55 4.89
C GLU A 44 -2.61 9.93 3.48
N LEU A 45 -2.45 9.02 2.52
CA LEU A 45 -2.99 9.20 1.17
C LEU A 45 -4.52 9.08 1.15
N GLY A 46 -5.12 8.41 2.14
CA GLY A 46 -6.50 7.94 2.03
C GLY A 46 -6.64 6.82 1.00
N TYR A 47 -5.55 6.10 0.70
CA TYR A 47 -5.59 4.89 -0.11
C TYR A 47 -6.32 3.81 0.65
N VAL A 48 -7.55 3.53 0.23
CA VAL A 48 -8.30 2.37 0.68
C VAL A 48 -8.06 1.28 -0.37
N PRO A 49 -7.40 0.16 -0.03
CA PRO A 49 -7.29 -0.96 -0.95
C PRO A 49 -8.71 -1.37 -1.32
N SER A 50 -9.08 -1.09 -2.56
CA SER A 50 -10.40 -1.33 -3.09
C SER A 50 -10.58 -2.83 -3.26
N GLY A 51 -11.02 -3.51 -2.20
CA GLY A 51 -11.77 -4.77 -2.33
C GLY A 51 -13.03 -4.60 -3.20
N SER A 52 -13.38 -3.35 -3.54
CA SER A 52 -14.49 -2.94 -4.40
C SER A 52 -14.09 -2.51 -5.81
N ALA A 53 -12.88 -2.82 -6.30
CA ALA A 53 -12.63 -2.86 -7.74
C ALA A 53 -13.22 -4.16 -8.33
N ARG A 54 -14.54 -4.33 -8.20
CA ARG A 54 -15.32 -5.24 -9.04
C ARG A 54 -15.94 -4.38 -10.13
N GLY A 55 -15.45 -4.52 -11.36
CA GLY A 55 -15.97 -3.85 -12.55
C GLY A 55 -14.89 -3.65 -13.58
#